data_AF-L9ZLY3-F1
#
_entry.id   AF-L9ZLY3-F1
#
_cell.length_a   1.000
_cell.length_b   1.000
_cell.length_c   1.000
_cell.angle_alpha   90.00
_cell.angle_beta   90.00
_cell.angle_gamma   90.00
#
_symmetry.space_group_name_H-M   'P 1'
#
loop_
_entity.id
_entity.type
_entity.pdbx_description
1 polymer ?
#
loop_
_entity_poly.entity_id
_entity_poly.type
_entity_poly.pdbx_seq_one_letter_code
_entity_poly.pdbx_strand_id
1 'polypeptide(L)'
;MFLLASIVAGIWTYSVSDPSFGVSSDHRKDVVAGGYTEREWLRFQLNEYDEWTESMRETNQTNVVGLHTTLFSLVAGVLCLLLSAVLTLDGSPDEFLYPTLFTTLLVLGIAAVLSVARRKG
;
A
#
# COMPACT_ATOMS: atom_id res chain seq x y z
N MET A 1 -20.42 -3.36 0.17
CA MET A 1 -19.50 -3.85 -0.88
C MET A 1 -18.12 -3.19 -0.81
N PHE A 2 -18.00 -1.86 -0.92
CA PHE A 2 -16.68 -1.18 -0.89
C PHE A 2 -15.86 -1.40 0.39
N LEU A 3 -16.49 -1.41 1.57
CA LEU A 3 -15.79 -1.73 2.82
C LEU A 3 -15.24 -3.16 2.84
N LEU A 4 -16.01 -4.13 2.32
CA LEU A 4 -15.56 -5.50 2.22
C LEU A 4 -14.41 -5.63 1.22
N ALA A 5 -14.48 -4.91 0.08
CA ALA A 5 -13.38 -4.82 -0.87
C ALA A 5 -12.11 -4.20 -0.23
N SER A 6 -12.25 -3.19 0.63
CA SER A 6 -11.13 -2.63 1.40
C SER A 6 -10.48 -3.67 2.30
N ILE A 7 -11.27 -4.44 3.04
CA ILE A 7 -10.75 -5.47 3.94
C ILE A 7 -10.02 -6.56 3.14
N VAL A 8 -10.64 -7.07 2.08
CA VAL A 8 -10.04 -8.10 1.21
C VAL A 8 -8.76 -7.60 0.55
N ALA A 9 -8.78 -6.38 -0.01
CA ALA A 9 -7.59 -5.78 -0.63
C ALA A 9 -6.47 -5.56 0.40
N GLY A 10 -6.80 -5.18 1.63
CA GLY A 10 -5.84 -5.02 2.71
C GLY A 10 -5.18 -6.35 3.10
N ILE A 11 -5.98 -7.41 3.29
CA ILE A 11 -5.49 -8.76 3.58
C ILE A 11 -4.63 -9.27 2.43
N TRP A 12 -5.09 -9.10 1.19
CA TRP A 12 -4.34 -9.50 0.00
C TRP A 12 -2.98 -8.81 -0.05
N THR A 13 -2.96 -7.47 0.05
CA THR A 13 -1.74 -6.65 0.03
C THR A 13 -0.77 -7.10 1.12
N TYR A 14 -1.26 -7.37 2.33
CA TYR A 14 -0.44 -7.89 3.41
C TYR A 14 0.11 -9.29 3.10
N SER A 15 -0.72 -10.18 2.55
CA SER A 15 -0.32 -11.57 2.26
C SER A 15 0.71 -11.72 1.15
N VAL A 16 0.70 -10.82 0.17
CA VAL A 16 1.66 -10.83 -0.96
C VAL A 16 2.90 -9.98 -0.70
N SER A 17 2.89 -9.20 0.38
CA SER A 17 4.04 -8.40 0.79
C SER A 17 5.07 -9.28 1.48
N ASP A 18 6.06 -9.77 0.73
CA ASP A 18 7.19 -10.55 1.23
C ASP A 18 8.53 -9.79 1.08
N PRO A 19 8.78 -8.75 1.91
CA PRO A 19 10.01 -7.99 1.82
C PRO A 19 11.20 -8.78 2.38
N SER A 20 12.27 -8.87 1.60
CA SER A 20 13.55 -9.42 2.07
C SER A 20 14.49 -8.30 2.53
N PHE A 21 15.17 -8.50 3.66
CA PHE A 21 16.06 -7.49 4.26
C PHE A 21 17.47 -7.44 3.65
N GLY A 22 17.66 -8.05 2.48
CA GLY A 22 18.94 -8.12 1.77
C GLY A 22 19.05 -9.37 0.90
N VAL A 23 20.23 -9.54 0.29
CA VAL A 23 20.61 -10.77 -0.43
C VAL A 23 20.40 -11.99 0.48
N SER A 24 19.66 -12.98 -0.01
CA SER A 24 19.17 -14.09 0.81
C SER A 24 20.30 -15.01 1.28
N SER A 25 20.02 -15.83 2.31
CA SER A 25 20.98 -16.81 2.83
C SER A 25 21.41 -17.88 1.82
N ASP A 26 20.60 -18.11 0.79
CA ASP A 26 20.89 -19.14 -0.21
C ASP A 26 22.03 -18.71 -1.13
N HIS A 27 22.09 -17.42 -1.49
CA HIS A 27 23.21 -16.85 -2.26
C HIS A 27 24.55 -16.88 -1.49
N ARG A 28 24.52 -16.83 -0.15
CA ARG A 28 25.74 -17.05 0.65
C ARG A 28 26.28 -18.47 0.52
N LYS A 29 25.40 -19.47 0.42
CA LYS A 29 25.83 -20.87 0.29
C LYS A 29 26.48 -21.10 -1.07
N ASP A 30 25.96 -20.48 -2.12
CA ASP A 30 26.51 -20.56 -3.47
C ASP A 30 27.92 -19.96 -3.55
N VAL A 31 28.14 -18.84 -2.86
CA VAL A 31 29.49 -18.24 -2.75
C VAL A 31 30.48 -19.14 -2.02
N VAL A 32 30.07 -19.72 -0.89
CA VAL A 32 30.93 -20.58 -0.06
C VAL A 32 31.24 -21.91 -0.77
N ALA A 33 30.28 -22.45 -1.52
CA ALA A 33 30.43 -23.71 -2.24
C ALA A 33 31.11 -23.56 -3.61
N GLY A 34 30.96 -22.39 -4.27
CA GLY A 34 31.40 -22.16 -5.64
C GLY A 34 32.90 -21.94 -5.84
N GLY A 35 33.67 -21.76 -4.76
CA GLY A 35 35.13 -21.62 -4.85
C GLY A 35 35.58 -20.36 -5.59
N TYR A 36 34.79 -19.28 -5.53
CA TYR A 36 35.08 -18.01 -6.21
C TYR A 36 36.39 -17.37 -5.73
N THR A 37 37.09 -16.73 -6.66
CA THR A 37 38.15 -15.77 -6.31
C THR A 37 37.54 -14.49 -5.73
N GLU A 38 38.33 -13.70 -5.00
CA GLU A 38 37.85 -12.45 -4.38
C GLU A 38 37.23 -11.47 -5.40
N ARG A 39 37.81 -11.38 -6.61
CA ARG A 39 37.29 -10.51 -7.67
C ARG A 39 35.96 -11.01 -8.23
N GLU A 40 35.79 -12.32 -8.38
CA GLU A 40 34.53 -12.91 -8.84
C GLU A 40 33.45 -12.78 -7.77
N TRP A 41 33.83 -12.96 -6.50
CA TRP A 41 32.94 -12.72 -5.36
C TRP A 41 32.43 -11.29 -5.30
N LEU A 42 33.30 -10.28 -5.46
CA LEU A 42 32.88 -8.87 -5.47
C LEU A 42 31.88 -8.57 -6.59
N ARG A 43 32.09 -9.11 -7.79
CA ARG A 43 31.16 -8.93 -8.92
C ARG A 43 29.84 -9.64 -8.68
N PHE A 44 29.89 -10.86 -8.15
CA PHE A 44 28.72 -11.63 -7.78
C PHE A 44 27.87 -10.84 -6.76
N GLN A 45 28.48 -10.34 -5.68
CA GLN A 45 27.78 -9.54 -4.68
C GLN A 45 27.09 -8.31 -5.28
N LEU A 46 27.73 -7.58 -6.19
CA LEU A 46 27.11 -6.42 -6.84
C LEU A 46 25.86 -6.82 -7.65
N ASN A 47 25.94 -7.89 -8.44
CA ASN A 47 24.78 -8.39 -9.18
C ASN A 47 23.64 -8.81 -8.25
N GLU A 48 23.96 -9.53 -7.18
CA GLU A 48 22.96 -9.96 -6.18
C GLU A 48 22.26 -8.78 -5.51
N TYR A 49 23.00 -7.72 -5.20
CA TYR A 49 22.40 -6.50 -4.66
C TYR A 49 21.53 -5.77 -5.68
N ASP A 50 21.91 -5.75 -6.96
CA ASP A 50 21.08 -5.17 -8.02
C ASP A 50 19.77 -5.97 -8.19
N GLU A 51 19.85 -7.30 -8.21
CA GLU A 51 18.68 -8.18 -8.29
C GLU A 51 17.77 -8.05 -7.06
N TRP A 52 18.35 -8.01 -5.86
CA TRP A 52 17.59 -7.76 -4.63
C TRP A 52 16.90 -6.38 -4.66
N THR A 53 17.61 -5.34 -5.13
CA THR A 53 17.06 -3.98 -5.22
C THR A 53 15.90 -3.91 -6.18
N GLU A 54 16.01 -4.55 -7.35
CA GLU A 54 14.92 -4.59 -8.33
C GLU A 54 13.71 -5.39 -7.80
N SER A 55 13.97 -6.53 -7.15
CA SER A 55 12.90 -7.30 -6.47
C SER A 55 12.18 -6.46 -5.41
N MET A 56 12.92 -5.75 -4.56
CA MET A 56 12.32 -4.85 -3.55
C MET A 56 11.56 -3.69 -4.19
N ARG A 57 12.00 -3.19 -5.34
CA ARG A 57 11.29 -2.17 -6.09
C ARG A 57 9.93 -2.69 -6.58
N GLU A 58 9.88 -3.90 -7.12
CA GLU A 58 8.65 -4.55 -7.58
C GLU A 58 7.68 -4.83 -6.42
N THR A 59 8.17 -5.39 -5.32
CA THR A 59 7.38 -5.59 -4.09
C THR A 59 6.81 -4.26 -3.59
N ASN A 60 7.63 -3.20 -3.57
CA ASN A 60 7.17 -1.89 -3.10
C ASN A 60 6.13 -1.27 -4.05
N GLN A 61 6.28 -1.42 -5.37
CA GLN A 61 5.25 -0.98 -6.33
C GLN A 61 3.93 -1.72 -6.13
N THR A 62 3.98 -3.04 -5.96
CA THR A 62 2.80 -3.87 -5.69
C THR A 62 2.12 -3.45 -4.39
N ASN A 63 2.89 -3.25 -3.32
CA ASN A 63 2.39 -2.77 -2.03
C ASN A 63 1.75 -1.39 -2.15
N VAL A 64 2.35 -0.47 -2.91
CA VAL A 64 1.78 0.85 -3.17
C VAL A 64 0.43 0.72 -3.86
N VAL A 65 0.31 -0.09 -4.91
CA VAL A 65 -0.97 -0.29 -5.62
C VAL A 65 -2.03 -0.91 -4.71
N GLY A 66 -1.66 -1.94 -3.95
CA GLY A 66 -2.55 -2.60 -2.99
C GLY A 66 -3.04 -1.67 -1.89
N LEU A 67 -2.15 -0.85 -1.33
CA LEU A 67 -2.49 0.15 -0.31
C LEU A 67 -3.44 1.22 -0.86
N HIS A 68 -3.19 1.74 -2.07
CA HIS A 68 -4.08 2.73 -2.70
C HIS A 68 -5.46 2.15 -2.95
N THR A 69 -5.53 0.91 -3.42
CA THR A 69 -6.80 0.21 -3.67
C THR A 69 -7.59 0.01 -2.38
N THR A 70 -6.90 -0.35 -1.30
CA THR A 70 -7.45 -0.49 0.05
C THR A 70 -8.02 0.84 0.55
N LEU A 71 -7.22 1.91 0.52
CA LEU A 71 -7.61 3.23 0.99
C LEU A 71 -8.77 3.83 0.18
N PHE A 72 -8.74 3.70 -1.15
CA PHE A 72 -9.82 4.16 -2.00
C PHE A 72 -11.14 3.45 -1.67
N SER A 73 -11.09 2.11 -1.54
CA SER A 73 -12.26 1.30 -1.22
C SER A 73 -12.82 1.64 0.17
N LEU A 74 -11.94 1.93 1.13
CA LEU A 74 -12.34 2.36 2.47
C LEU A 74 -13.09 3.70 2.42
N VAL A 75 -12.49 4.71 1.77
CA VAL A 75 -13.08 6.04 1.64
C VAL A 75 -14.42 5.96 0.91
N ALA A 76 -14.48 5.29 -0.24
CA ALA A 76 -15.73 5.09 -0.98
C ALA A 76 -16.79 4.38 -0.12
N GLY A 77 -16.39 3.37 0.66
CA GLY A 77 -17.28 2.66 1.57
C GLY A 77 -17.86 3.54 2.66
N VAL A 78 -17.05 4.37 3.31
CA VAL A 78 -17.49 5.33 4.33
C VAL A 78 -18.45 6.35 3.72
N LEU A 79 -18.14 6.89 2.55
CA LEU A 79 -19.02 7.84 1.85
C LEU A 79 -20.37 7.22 1.50
N CYS A 80 -20.40 5.98 1.01
CA CYS A 80 -21.65 5.27 0.75
C CYS A 80 -22.47 5.06 2.04
N LEU A 81 -21.82 4.73 3.16
CA LEU A 81 -22.53 4.57 4.44
C LEU A 81 -23.13 5.89 4.91
N LEU A 82 -22.38 6.99 4.85
CA LEU A 82 -22.87 8.31 5.23
C LEU A 82 -24.05 8.73 4.35
N LEU A 83 -23.94 8.55 3.03
CA LEU A 83 -25.03 8.86 2.11
C LEU A 83 -26.26 7.98 2.37
N SER A 84 -26.08 6.69 2.65
CA SER A 84 -27.17 5.79 3.03
C SER A 84 -27.86 6.24 4.30
N ALA A 85 -27.10 6.68 5.31
CA ALA A 85 -27.66 7.17 6.57
C ALA A 85 -28.53 8.42 6.34
N VAL A 86 -28.05 9.39 5.54
CA VAL A 86 -28.80 10.60 5.18
C VAL A 86 -30.11 10.26 4.45
N LEU A 87 -30.12 9.24 3.60
CA LEU A 87 -31.29 8.89 2.79
C LEU A 87 -32.31 7.99 3.50
N THR A 88 -31.92 7.30 4.57
CA THR A 88 -32.74 6.23 5.18
C THR A 88 -33.23 6.58 6.58
N LEU A 89 -32.57 7.50 7.28
CA LEU A 89 -32.95 7.88 8.64
C LEU A 89 -34.01 8.99 8.59
N ASP A 90 -35.17 8.73 9.20
CA ASP A 90 -36.18 9.75 9.45
C ASP A 90 -35.69 10.65 10.60
N GLY A 91 -35.21 11.84 10.25
CA GLY A 91 -34.87 12.91 11.19
C GLY A 91 -34.68 14.24 10.45
N SER A 92 -34.40 15.31 11.20
CA SER A 92 -34.17 16.61 10.58
C SER A 92 -32.96 16.51 9.62
N PRO A 93 -33.06 17.01 8.37
CA PRO A 93 -31.95 16.94 7.41
C PRO A 93 -30.63 17.48 8.00
N ASP A 94 -30.75 18.47 8.87
CA ASP A 94 -29.71 19.16 9.61
C ASP A 94 -28.90 18.21 10.52
N GLU A 95 -29.53 17.24 11.17
CA GLU A 95 -28.84 16.26 12.04
C GLU A 95 -27.86 15.36 11.28
N PHE A 96 -28.12 15.09 10.00
CA PHE A 96 -27.32 14.17 9.19
C PHE A 96 -26.49 14.87 8.11
N LEU A 97 -26.94 16.01 7.58
CA LEU A 97 -26.24 16.76 6.54
C LEU A 97 -24.96 17.40 7.07
N TYR A 98 -24.99 18.06 8.24
CA TYR A 98 -23.80 18.72 8.78
C TYR A 98 -22.67 17.74 9.10
N PRO A 99 -22.90 16.62 9.81
CA PRO A 99 -21.84 15.63 10.06
C PRO A 99 -21.32 15.01 8.77
N THR A 100 -22.20 14.70 7.82
CA THR A 100 -21.83 14.11 6.52
C THR A 100 -20.99 15.07 5.68
N LEU A 101 -21.36 16.35 5.62
CA LEU A 101 -20.60 17.39 4.93
C LEU A 101 -19.24 17.64 5.59
N PHE A 102 -19.20 17.70 6.92
CA PHE A 102 -17.95 17.88 7.64
C PHE A 102 -16.99 16.71 7.41
N THR A 103 -17.48 15.47 7.51
CA THR A 103 -16.65 14.27 7.29
C THR A 103 -16.21 14.15 5.83
N THR A 104 -17.06 14.42 4.84
CA THR A 104 -16.66 14.44 3.43
C THR A 104 -15.58 15.49 3.16
N LEU A 105 -15.75 16.72 3.65
CA LEU A 105 -14.77 17.79 3.48
C LEU A 105 -13.44 17.46 4.16
N LEU A 106 -13.48 16.87 5.35
CA LEU A 106 -12.29 16.43 6.06
C LEU A 106 -11.53 15.36 5.26
N VAL A 107 -12.24 14.35 4.76
CA VAL A 107 -11.66 13.27 3.94
C VAL A 107 -11.06 13.81 2.64
N LEU A 108 -11.77 14.70 1.95
CA LEU A 108 -11.26 15.36 0.73
C LEU A 108 -10.04 16.25 1.03
N GLY A 109 -10.05 16.96 2.16
CA GLY A 109 -8.92 17.77 2.60
C GLY A 109 -7.68 16.93 2.87
N ILE A 110 -7.82 15.81 3.58
CA ILE A 110 -6.73 14.85 3.81
C ILE A 110 -6.22 14.29 2.48
N ALA A 111 -7.13 13.88 1.58
CA ALA A 111 -6.76 13.37 0.27
C ALA A 111 -5.99 14.40 -0.57
N ALA A 112 -6.41 15.67 -0.54
CA ALA A 112 -5.72 16.77 -1.23
C ALA A 112 -4.31 17.00 -0.67
N VAL A 113 -4.17 17.04 0.66
CA VAL A 113 -2.86 17.19 1.32
C VAL A 113 -1.92 16.05 0.96
N LEU A 114 -2.41 14.80 1.01
CA LEU A 114 -1.64 13.62 0.64
C LEU A 114 -1.23 13.65 -0.85
N SER A 115 -2.12 14.10 -1.73
CA SER A 115 -1.82 14.24 -3.17
C SER A 115 -0.72 15.28 -3.43
N VAL A 116 -0.76 16.42 -2.71
CA VAL A 116 0.27 17.47 -2.82
C VAL A 116 1.60 17.00 -2.25
N ALA A 117 1.61 16.31 -1.11
CA ALA A 117 2.83 15.76 -0.52
C ALA A 117 3.52 14.77 -1.47
N ARG A 118 2.74 13.95 -2.17
CA ARG A 118 3.23 12.94 -3.13
C ARG A 118 3.85 13.53 -4.40
N ARG A 119 3.54 14.79 -4.76
CA ARG A 119 4.15 15.48 -5.91
C ARG A 119 5.51 16.10 -5.60
N LYS A 120 5.89 16.19 -4.32
CA LYS A 120 7.11 16.87 -3.86
C LYS A 120 8.25 15.93 -3.46
N GLY A 121 7.98 14.63 -3.31
CA GLY A 121 8.99 13.60 -3.07
C GLY A 121 9.19 12.74 -4.31
#